data_AF-A0A7S1AV38-F1
#
_entry.id   AF-A0A7S1AV38-F1
#
_cell.length_a   1.000
_cell.length_b   1.000
_cell.length_c   1.000
_cell.angle_alpha   90.00
_cell.angle_beta   90.00
_cell.angle_gamma   90.00
#
_symmetry.space_group_name_H-M   'P 1'
#
loop_
_entity.id
_entity.type
_entity.pdbx_description
1 polymer ?
#
loop_
_entity_poly.entity_id
_entity_poly.type
_entity_poly.pdbx_seq_one_letter_code
_entity_poly.pdbx_strand_id
1 'polypeptide(L)'
;GVRATFVPENNTDETVRRSLVDELTSPQKYQLDDTVWETGAVIGLPVLGIFDNVSIVMGLALNVFVQVLFCVIASQSFTDEGLPTVEDMKRWRYTVAHDVTWSDSTGVSLTSRVCGGDASL
;
A
#
# COMPACT_ATOMS: atom_id res chain seq x y z
N GLY A 1 1.45 56.24 -32.40
CA GLY A 1 0.06 55.97 -31.99
C GLY A 1 -0.08 54.49 -31.72
N VAL A 2 -0.29 54.11 -30.46
CA VAL A 2 -0.52 52.72 -30.06
C VAL A 2 -1.99 52.41 -30.33
N ARG A 3 -2.27 51.54 -31.30
CA ARG A 3 -3.63 51.08 -31.61
C ARG A 3 -3.99 49.99 -30.60
N ALA A 4 -4.74 50.36 -29.56
CA ALA A 4 -5.38 49.40 -28.68
C ALA A 4 -6.44 48.63 -29.47
N THR A 5 -6.21 47.35 -29.74
CA THR A 5 -7.22 46.42 -30.24
C THR A 5 -8.17 46.09 -29.10
N PHE A 6 -9.42 46.55 -29.22
CA PHE A 6 -10.51 46.23 -28.31
C PHE A 6 -10.90 44.76 -28.52
N VAL A 7 -10.59 43.89 -27.57
CA VAL A 7 -11.07 42.50 -27.55
C VAL A 7 -12.46 42.51 -26.90
N PRO A 8 -13.54 42.16 -27.61
CA PRO A 8 -14.87 42.14 -27.03
C PRO A 8 -14.96 41.04 -25.95
N GLU A 9 -15.52 41.39 -24.79
CA GLU A 9 -15.67 40.55 -23.58
C GLU A 9 -16.31 39.17 -23.83
N ASN A 10 -17.16 39.07 -24.85
CA ASN A 10 -17.80 37.82 -25.29
C ASN A 10 -16.81 36.79 -25.85
N ASN A 11 -15.67 37.23 -26.39
CA ASN A 11 -14.66 36.37 -27.02
C ASN A 11 -13.72 35.73 -25.98
N THR A 12 -13.53 36.40 -24.84
CA THR A 12 -12.73 35.91 -23.72
C THR A 12 -13.38 34.75 -22.98
N ASP A 13 -14.69 34.81 -22.75
CA ASP A 13 -15.43 33.75 -22.04
C ASP A 13 -15.49 32.45 -22.86
N GLU A 14 -15.72 32.54 -24.17
CA GLU A 14 -15.73 31.39 -25.06
C GLU A 14 -14.34 30.73 -25.18
N THR A 15 -13.27 31.53 -25.13
CA THR A 15 -11.89 31.04 -25.16
C THR A 15 -11.51 30.36 -23.85
N VAL A 16 -11.90 30.93 -22.71
CA VAL A 16 -11.69 30.33 -21.37
C VAL A 16 -12.50 29.04 -21.24
N ARG A 17 -13.74 29.01 -21.73
CA ARG A 17 -14.55 27.79 -21.74
C ARG A 17 -13.92 26.71 -22.60
N ARG A 18 -13.39 27.04 -23.78
CA ARG A 18 -12.67 26.09 -24.64
C ARG A 18 -11.39 25.58 -23.98
N SER A 19 -10.61 26.43 -23.33
CA SER A 19 -9.40 25.99 -22.62
C SER A 19 -9.73 25.09 -21.43
N LEU A 20 -10.79 25.40 -20.68
CA LEU A 20 -11.25 24.54 -19.57
C LEU A 20 -11.77 23.20 -20.09
N VAL A 21 -12.51 23.19 -21.21
CA VAL A 21 -12.96 21.95 -21.84
C VAL A 21 -11.75 21.15 -22.34
N ASP A 22 -10.76 21.75 -22.99
CA ASP A 22 -9.54 21.05 -23.41
C ASP A 22 -8.71 20.54 -22.23
N GLU A 23 -8.68 21.26 -21.11
CA GLU A 23 -7.98 20.83 -19.90
C GLU A 23 -8.71 19.69 -19.18
N LEU A 24 -10.05 19.72 -19.17
CA LEU A 24 -10.91 18.65 -18.65
C LEU A 24 -10.97 17.42 -19.58
N THR A 25 -10.79 17.62 -20.88
CA THR A 25 -10.81 16.57 -21.91
C THR A 25 -9.40 16.12 -22.28
N SER A 26 -8.37 16.75 -21.70
CA SER A 26 -6.99 16.34 -21.88
C SER A 26 -6.87 14.89 -21.40
N PRO A 27 -6.44 13.96 -22.26
CA PRO A 27 -6.22 12.59 -21.84
C PRO A 27 -5.10 12.61 -20.81
N GLN A 28 -5.47 12.56 -19.53
CA GLN A 28 -4.53 12.45 -18.44
C GLN A 28 -3.80 11.13 -18.64
N LYS A 29 -2.53 11.23 -19.06
CA LYS A 29 -1.69 10.07 -19.26
C LYS A 29 -1.35 9.51 -17.88
N TYR A 30 -2.11 8.51 -17.45
CA TYR A 30 -1.74 7.69 -16.31
C TYR A 30 -0.62 6.74 -16.73
N GLN A 31 0.48 6.75 -15.98
CA GLN A 31 1.53 5.75 -16.12
C GLN A 31 1.12 4.56 -15.24
N LEU A 32 0.97 3.39 -15.86
CA LEU A 32 0.70 2.17 -15.12
C LEU A 32 1.93 1.86 -14.25
N ASP A 33 1.70 1.64 -12.97
CA ASP A 33 2.74 1.14 -12.08
C ASP A 33 2.95 -0.37 -12.31
N ASP A 34 4.16 -0.86 -12.04
CA ASP A 34 4.51 -2.28 -12.14
C ASP A 34 3.95 -3.08 -10.95
N THR A 35 2.63 -3.02 -10.76
CA THR A 35 1.93 -3.78 -9.72
C THR A 35 0.98 -4.81 -10.33
N VAL A 36 0.75 -5.89 -9.60
CA VAL A 36 -0.16 -6.98 -10.01
C VAL A 36 -1.59 -6.47 -10.22
N TRP A 37 -1.98 -5.39 -9.53
CA TRP A 37 -3.31 -4.79 -9.65
C TRP A 37 -3.51 -4.03 -10.95
N GLU A 38 -2.45 -3.38 -11.45
CA GLU A 38 -2.46 -2.66 -12.73
C GLU A 38 -2.59 -3.62 -13.92
N THR A 39 -2.16 -4.88 -13.76
CA THR A 39 -2.41 -5.93 -14.75
C THR A 39 -3.91 -6.19 -14.94
N GLY A 40 -4.77 -5.84 -13.98
CA GLY A 40 -6.22 -5.87 -14.14
C GLY A 40 -6.73 -4.88 -15.20
N ALA A 41 -6.07 -3.73 -15.34
CA ALA A 41 -6.44 -2.70 -16.32
C ALA A 41 -6.20 -3.14 -17.76
N VAL A 42 -5.30 -4.12 -17.99
CA VAL A 42 -5.01 -4.64 -19.33
C VAL A 42 -5.90 -5.80 -19.77
N ILE A 43 -6.77 -6.31 -18.88
CA ILE A 43 -7.70 -7.40 -19.21
C ILE A 43 -8.71 -6.92 -20.25
N GLY A 44 -8.88 -7.68 -21.32
CA GLY A 44 -9.82 -7.39 -22.40
C GLY A 44 -9.27 -6.48 -23.50
N LEU A 45 -8.01 -6.04 -23.43
CA LEU A 45 -7.40 -5.41 -24.59
C LEU A 45 -7.23 -6.42 -25.74
N PRO A 46 -7.58 -6.04 -26.99
CA PRO A 46 -7.50 -6.92 -28.15
C PRO A 46 -6.06 -7.29 -28.55
N VAL A 47 -5.07 -6.63 -27.95
CA VAL A 47 -3.64 -6.92 -28.12
C VAL A 47 -3.21 -8.20 -27.40
N LEU A 48 -3.97 -8.63 -26.39
CA LEU A 48 -3.67 -9.82 -25.60
C LEU A 48 -4.51 -11.00 -26.08
N GLY A 49 -3.89 -12.18 -26.18
CA GLY A 49 -4.59 -13.41 -26.51
C GLY A 49 -5.53 -13.85 -25.38
N ILE A 50 -6.46 -14.76 -25.69
CA ILE A 50 -7.38 -15.33 -24.69
C ILE A 50 -6.59 -16.00 -23.54
N PHE A 51 -5.51 -16.71 -23.87
CA PHE A 51 -4.64 -17.36 -22.87
C PHE A 51 -3.95 -16.38 -21.92
N ASP A 52 -3.54 -15.21 -22.44
CA ASP A 52 -2.91 -14.17 -21.63
C ASP A 52 -3.92 -13.59 -20.64
N ASN A 53 -5.15 -13.30 -21.11
CA ASN A 53 -6.23 -12.80 -20.26
C ASN A 53 -6.60 -13.81 -19.15
N VAL A 54 -6.70 -15.10 -19.46
CA VAL A 54 -6.97 -16.14 -18.46
C VAL A 54 -5.85 -16.23 -17.43
N SER A 55 -4.59 -16.16 -17.87
CA SER A 55 -3.42 -16.21 -16.98
C SER A 55 -3.37 -15.01 -16.04
N ILE A 56 -3.70 -13.82 -16.53
CA ILE A 56 -3.79 -12.60 -15.71
C ILE A 56 -4.88 -12.73 -14.66
N VAL A 57 -6.09 -13.16 -15.06
CA VAL A 57 -7.21 -13.36 -14.12
C VAL A 57 -6.86 -14.40 -13.05
N MET A 58 -6.25 -15.52 -13.44
CA MET A 58 -5.80 -16.56 -12.51
C MET A 58 -4.73 -16.04 -11.55
N GLY A 59 -3.76 -15.27 -12.04
CA GLY A 59 -2.73 -14.64 -11.21
C GLY A 59 -3.31 -13.64 -10.21
N LEU A 60 -4.28 -12.84 -10.63
CA LEU A 60 -4.98 -11.88 -9.77
C LEU A 60 -5.79 -12.61 -8.68
N ALA A 61 -6.49 -13.68 -9.03
CA ALA A 61 -7.23 -14.51 -8.09
C ALA A 61 -6.30 -15.18 -7.06
N LEU A 62 -5.15 -15.69 -7.50
CA LEU A 62 -4.14 -16.25 -6.61
C LEU A 62 -3.56 -15.20 -5.67
N ASN A 63 -3.29 -13.99 -6.15
CA ASN A 63 -2.81 -12.87 -5.32
C ASN A 63 -3.81 -12.53 -4.21
N VAL A 64 -5.09 -12.41 -4.54
CA VAL A 64 -6.16 -12.19 -3.54
C VAL A 64 -6.23 -13.35 -2.55
N PHE A 65 -6.17 -14.58 -3.04
CA PHE A 65 -6.20 -15.78 -2.20
C PHE A 65 -5.06 -15.80 -1.17
N VAL A 66 -3.83 -15.52 -1.59
CA VAL A 66 -2.66 -15.48 -0.69
C VAL A 66 -2.80 -14.38 0.34
N GLN A 67 -3.29 -13.20 -0.04
CA GLN A 67 -3.53 -12.10 0.90
C GLN A 67 -4.59 -12.47 1.95
N VAL A 68 -5.69 -13.09 1.53
CA VAL A 68 -6.72 -13.58 2.46
C VAL A 68 -6.13 -14.63 3.40
N LEU A 69 -5.38 -15.59 2.87
CA LEU A 69 -4.74 -16.62 3.69
C LEU A 69 -3.79 -16.01 4.72
N PHE A 70 -2.98 -15.02 4.31
CA PHE A 70 -2.10 -14.29 5.22
C PHE A 70 -2.90 -13.58 6.32
N CYS A 71 -3.99 -12.90 5.98
CA CYS A 71 -4.85 -12.25 6.97
C CYS A 71 -5.48 -13.25 7.95
N VAL A 72 -5.91 -14.43 7.47
CA VAL A 72 -6.46 -15.49 8.32
C VAL A 72 -5.40 -16.02 9.27
N ILE A 73 -4.20 -16.31 8.77
CA ILE A 73 -3.07 -16.77 9.60
C ILE A 73 -2.71 -15.70 10.62
N ALA A 74 -2.59 -14.44 10.19
CA ALA A 74 -2.27 -13.33 11.07
C ALA A 74 -3.34 -13.16 12.17
N SER A 75 -4.62 -13.25 11.81
CA SER A 75 -5.69 -13.25 12.81
C SER A 75 -5.51 -14.40 13.80
N GLN A 76 -5.42 -15.65 13.35
CA GLN A 76 -5.34 -16.78 14.27
C GLN A 76 -4.05 -16.79 15.11
N SER A 77 -2.92 -16.40 14.54
CA SER A 77 -1.63 -16.41 15.23
C SER A 77 -1.43 -15.23 16.19
N PHE A 78 -2.03 -14.07 15.91
CA PHE A 78 -1.80 -12.86 16.71
C PHE A 78 -3.00 -12.39 17.53
N THR A 79 -4.20 -12.96 17.36
CA THR A 79 -5.39 -12.55 18.14
C THR A 79 -5.88 -13.54 19.18
N ASP A 80 -5.38 -14.78 19.19
CA ASP A 80 -5.83 -15.82 20.16
C ASP A 80 -5.10 -15.79 21.51
N GLU A 81 -3.91 -15.16 21.59
CA GLU A 81 -3.22 -14.99 22.86
C GLU A 81 -3.73 -13.72 23.55
N GLY A 82 -4.75 -13.87 24.40
CA GLY A 82 -5.11 -12.85 25.38
C GLY A 82 -3.87 -12.38 26.16
N LEU A 83 -3.87 -11.13 26.63
CA LEU A 83 -2.73 -10.54 27.35
C LEU A 83 -2.19 -11.55 28.39
N PRO A 84 -0.88 -11.84 28.38
CA PRO A 84 -0.30 -12.84 29.27
C PRO A 84 -0.62 -12.48 30.71
N THR A 85 -0.90 -13.50 31.53
CA THR A 85 -1.16 -13.27 32.94
C THR A 85 0.07 -12.68 33.62
N VAL A 86 -0.12 -12.02 34.77
CA VAL A 86 1.00 -11.46 35.54
C VAL A 86 2.02 -12.55 35.91
N GLU A 87 1.59 -13.79 36.08
CA GLU A 87 2.45 -14.93 36.40
C GLU A 87 3.27 -15.38 35.18
N ASP A 88 2.67 -15.40 34.00
CA ASP A 88 3.39 -15.70 32.74
C ASP A 88 4.42 -14.61 32.42
N MET A 89 4.08 -13.34 32.63
CA MET A 89 5.02 -12.22 32.48
C MET A 89 6.17 -12.30 33.49
N LYS A 90 5.89 -12.68 34.75
CA LYS A 90 6.95 -12.92 35.75
C LYS A 90 7.84 -14.06 35.32
N ARG A 91 7.27 -15.18 34.87
CA ARG A 91 8.03 -16.34 34.40
C ARG A 91 8.94 -15.96 33.23
N TRP A 92 8.40 -15.30 32.20
CA TRP A 92 9.17 -14.78 31.07
C TRP A 92 10.33 -13.88 31.54
N ARG A 93 10.06 -12.98 32.49
CA ARG A 93 11.07 -12.07 33.05
C ARG A 93 12.24 -12.82 33.69
N TYR A 94 11.98 -13.92 34.39
CA TYR A 94 13.03 -14.70 35.06
C TYR A 94 13.73 -15.71 34.15
N THR A 95 13.07 -16.23 33.11
CA THR A 95 13.61 -17.32 32.29
C THR A 95 14.19 -16.86 30.95
N VAL A 96 13.50 -15.97 30.23
CA VAL A 96 13.87 -15.59 28.85
C VAL A 96 14.46 -14.18 28.80
N ALA A 97 13.87 -13.26 29.56
CA ALA A 97 14.12 -11.84 29.35
C ALA A 97 15.54 -11.38 29.75
N HIS A 98 16.24 -12.18 30.55
CA HIS A 98 17.63 -11.99 30.96
C HIS A 98 18.60 -13.01 30.34
N ASP A 99 18.13 -13.89 29.46
CA ASP A 99 18.96 -14.91 28.83
C ASP A 99 19.88 -14.25 27.78
N VAL A 100 21.17 -14.57 27.86
CA VAL A 100 22.22 -14.08 26.94
C VAL A 100 22.00 -14.62 25.52
N THR A 101 21.41 -15.81 25.37
CA THR A 101 21.07 -16.38 24.05
C THR A 101 20.07 -15.51 23.29
N TRP A 102 19.25 -14.74 23.99
CA TRP A 102 18.26 -13.83 23.41
C TRP A 102 18.65 -12.36 23.53
N SER A 103 19.91 -12.08 23.90
CA SER A 103 20.43 -10.71 23.89
C SER A 103 20.60 -10.21 22.46
N ASP A 104 20.38 -8.90 22.27
CA ASP A 104 20.66 -8.26 20.99
C ASP A 104 22.16 -8.36 20.65
N SER A 105 22.52 -8.14 19.39
CA SER A 105 23.90 -8.05 18.88
C SER A 105 24.82 -7.12 19.69
N THR A 106 24.23 -6.18 20.43
CA THR A 106 24.89 -5.24 21.35
C THR A 106 25.05 -5.75 22.79
N GLY A 107 24.57 -6.97 23.08
CA GLY A 107 24.58 -7.61 24.40
C GLY A 107 23.47 -7.11 25.34
N VAL A 108 22.50 -6.35 24.84
CA VAL A 108 21.40 -5.83 25.64
C VAL A 108 20.31 -6.90 25.82
N SER A 109 19.91 -7.13 27.07
CA SER A 109 18.84 -8.07 27.40
C SER A 109 17.47 -7.60 26.90
N LEU A 110 16.59 -8.55 26.55
CA LEU A 110 15.22 -8.27 26.12
C LEU A 110 14.44 -7.43 27.13
N THR A 111 14.61 -7.66 28.44
CA THR A 111 13.98 -6.84 29.49
C THR A 111 14.34 -5.37 29.34
N SER A 112 15.61 -5.05 29.08
CA SER A 112 16.07 -3.67 28.98
C SER A 112 15.50 -2.96 27.76
N ARG A 113 15.29 -3.68 26.66
CA ARG A 113 14.69 -3.12 25.42
C ARG A 113 13.18 -2.90 25.59
N VAL A 114 12.48 -3.85 26.19
CA VAL A 114 11.04 -3.74 26.48
C VAL A 114 10.77 -2.60 27.47
N CYS A 115 11.52 -2.53 28.58
CA CYS A 115 11.37 -1.45 29.57
C CYS A 115 11.88 -0.09 29.06
N GLY A 116 12.78 -0.09 28.06
CA GLY A 116 13.30 1.10 27.42
C GLY A 116 12.43 1.65 26.29
N GLY A 117 11.39 0.93 25.87
CA GLY A 117 10.52 1.34 24.76
C GLY A 117 11.27 1.42 23.44
N ASP A 118 12.06 0.40 23.11
CA ASP A 118 12.76 0.31 21.82
C ASP A 118 11.76 0.36 20.65
N ALA A 119 12.05 1.20 19.65
CA ALA A 119 11.19 1.44 18.50
C ALA A 119 11.06 0.22 17.54
N SER A 120 11.88 -0.81 17.76
CA SER A 120 11.87 -2.05 16.97
C SER A 120 11.08 -3.20 17.59
N LEU A 121 10.46 -2.97 18.76
CA LEU A 121 9.55 -3.89 19.47
C LEU A 121 8.09 -3.55 19.19
#